data_AF-Q9AYR0-F1
#
_entry.id   AF-Q9AYR0-F1
#
_cell.length_a   1.000
_cell.length_b   1.000
_cell.length_c   1.000
_cell.angle_alpha   90.00
_cell.angle_beta   90.00
_cell.angle_gamma   90.00
#
_symmetry.space_group_name_H-M   'P 1'
#
loop_
_entity.id
_entity.type
_entity.pdbx_description
1 polymer ?
#
loop_
_entity_poly.entity_id
_entity_poly.type
_entity_poly.pdbx_seq_one_letter_code
_entity_poly.pdbx_strand_id
1 'polypeptide(L)' 'GTGPHCDPTSLTILHQDSVGGLQVFVDDEWRSISPNAGAFVVNIGDTFMALSNGRYKSCLHRAVVN' A
#
# COMPACT_ATOMS: atom_id res chain seq x y z
N GLY A 1 -10.20 1.36 10.37
CA GLY A 1 -8.96 1.70 9.64
C GLY A 1 -7.83 0.84 10.14
N THR A 2 -6.69 0.93 9.48
CA THR A 2 -5.45 0.21 9.82
C THR A 2 -4.33 1.23 9.97
N GLY A 3 -3.53 1.11 11.04
CA GLY A 3 -2.40 2.02 11.29
C GLY A 3 -1.28 1.90 10.23
N PRO A 4 -0.27 2.79 10.29
CA PRO A 4 0.92 2.71 9.44
C PRO A 4 1.62 1.35 9.55
N HIS A 5 1.78 0.66 8.43
CA HIS A 5 2.51 -0.61 8.36
C HIS A 5 3.05 -0.89 6.96
N CYS A 6 3.94 -1.88 6.87
CA CYS A 6 4.35 -2.53 5.64
C CYS A 6 3.78 -3.94 5.63
N ASP A 7 3.47 -4.48 4.44
CA ASP A 7 2.94 -5.84 4.35
C ASP A 7 4.06 -6.86 4.53
N PRO A 8 3.90 -7.90 5.37
CA PRO A 8 4.91 -8.95 5.52
C PRO A 8 4.95 -9.90 4.30
N THR A 9 3.91 -9.88 3.46
CA THR A 9 3.75 -10.75 2.29
C THR A 9 4.69 -10.36 1.14
N SER A 10 4.66 -11.11 0.03
CA SER A 10 5.46 -10.80 -1.16
C SER A 10 4.80 -9.68 -1.99
N LEU A 11 3.53 -9.87 -2.33
CA LEU A 11 2.71 -8.95 -3.09
C LEU A 11 1.31 -8.91 -2.47
N THR A 12 0.72 -7.72 -2.44
CA THR A 12 -0.69 -7.51 -2.10
C THR A 12 -1.41 -6.98 -3.33
N ILE A 13 -2.59 -7.53 -3.61
CA ILE A 13 -3.49 -7.08 -4.67
C ILE A 13 -4.79 -6.67 -4.00
N LEU A 14 -5.08 -5.37 -4.03
CA LEU A 14 -6.18 -4.76 -3.29
C LEU A 14 -7.24 -4.21 -4.25
N HIS A 15 -8.48 -4.65 -4.06
CA HIS A 15 -9.66 -4.02 -4.66
C HIS A 15 -10.24 -3.01 -3.66
N GLN A 16 -10.49 -1.78 -4.11
CA GLN A 16 -11.07 -0.72 -3.27
C GLN A 16 -12.55 -0.50 -3.61
N ASP A 17 -13.32 -0.10 -2.62
CA ASP A 17 -14.67 0.45 -2.85
C ASP A 17 -14.59 1.92 -3.31
N SER A 18 -15.73 2.59 -3.46
CA SER A 18 -15.78 4.00 -3.87
C SER A 18 -15.52 5.01 -2.74
N VAL A 19 -15.32 4.57 -1.49
CA VAL A 19 -15.14 5.46 -0.33
C VAL A 19 -13.67 5.84 -0.19
N GLY A 20 -12.76 4.91 -0.45
CA GLY A 20 -11.32 5.12 -0.36
C GLY A 20 -10.77 5.04 1.07
N GLY A 21 -9.74 5.84 1.37
CA GLY A 21 -9.07 5.85 2.68
C GLY A 21 -7.68 5.19 2.72
N LEU A 22 -7.24 4.57 1.62
CA LEU A 22 -5.85 4.12 1.50
C LEU A 22 -4.91 5.32 1.34
N GLN A 23 -3.85 5.35 2.15
CA GLN A 23 -2.77 6.32 2.03
C GLN A 23 -1.41 5.62 2.05
N VAL A 24 -0.48 6.14 1.26
CA VAL A 24 0.93 5.70 1.20
C VAL A 24 1.84 6.82 1.66
N PHE A 25 2.96 6.49 2.29
CA PHE A 25 3.94 7.48 2.76
C PHE A 25 5.07 7.63 1.75
N VAL A 26 5.18 8.81 1.12
CA VAL A 26 6.15 9.13 0.07
C VAL A 26 6.60 10.57 0.23
N ASP A 27 7.92 10.82 0.11
CA ASP A 27 8.53 12.15 0.28
C ASP A 27 8.16 12.81 1.61
N ASP A 28 8.23 12.04 2.71
CA ASP A 28 7.87 12.45 4.07
C ASP A 28 6.41 12.91 4.28
N GLU A 29 5.53 12.57 3.34
CA GLU A 29 4.11 12.94 3.37
C GLU A 29 3.18 11.75 3.11
N TRP A 30 1.99 11.80 3.72
CA TRP A 30 0.92 10.85 3.43
C TRP A 30 0.16 11.28 2.18
N ARG A 31 0.16 10.43 1.14
CA ARG A 31 -0.59 10.64 -0.11
C ARG A 31 -1.74 9.66 -0.23
N SER A 32 -2.93 10.19 -0.51
CA SER A 32 -4.13 9.38 -0.71
C SER A 32 -4.12 8.70 -2.08
N ILE A 33 -4.55 7.44 -2.11
CA ILE A 33 -4.79 6.71 -3.35
C ILE A 33 -6.27 6.78 -3.70
N SER A 34 -6.60 7.45 -4.80
CA SER A 34 -7.97 7.55 -5.30
C SER A 34 -8.46 6.18 -5.77
N PRO A 35 -9.62 5.70 -5.28
CA PRO A 35 -10.18 4.45 -5.76
C PRO A 35 -10.51 4.50 -7.25
N ASN A 36 -10.31 3.37 -7.92
CA ASN A 36 -10.69 3.17 -9.31
C ASN A 36 -11.40 1.82 -9.46
N ALA A 37 -12.68 1.84 -9.79
CA ALA A 37 -13.53 0.66 -9.87
C ALA A 37 -13.10 -0.37 -10.94
N GLY A 38 -12.29 0.04 -11.92
CA GLY A 38 -11.74 -0.84 -12.96
C GLY A 38 -10.32 -1.32 -12.69
N ALA A 39 -9.78 -1.08 -11.50
CA ALA A 39 -8.37 -1.35 -11.19
C ALA A 39 -8.18 -2.00 -9.82
N PHE A 40 -7.03 -2.67 -9.68
CA PHE A 40 -6.49 -3.09 -8.41
C PHE A 40 -5.28 -2.23 -8.06
N VAL A 41 -5.10 -1.96 -6.77
CA VAL A 41 -3.83 -1.45 -6.25
C VAL A 41 -2.94 -2.65 -5.99
N VAL A 42 -1.70 -2.60 -6.47
CA VAL A 42 -0.69 -3.63 -6.19
C VAL A 42 0.46 -2.98 -5.44
N ASN A 43 0.81 -3.55 -4.30
CA ASN A 43 1.99 -3.13 -3.54
C ASN A 43 2.91 -4.30 -3.20
N ILE A 44 4.18 -3.96 -3.05
CA ILE A 44 5.27 -4.87 -2.70
C ILE A 44 5.35 -4.93 -1.18
N GLY A 45 5.52 -6.13 -0.64
CA GLY A 45 5.75 -6.36 0.78
C GLY A 45 7.19 -6.75 1.11
N ASP A 46 7.46 -6.94 2.38
CA ASP A 46 8.79 -7.15 2.96
C ASP A 46 9.47 -8.39 2.40
N THR A 47 8.71 -9.47 2.16
CA THR A 47 9.25 -10.71 1.60
C THR A 47 9.86 -10.49 0.22
N PHE A 48 9.18 -9.74 -0.66
CA PHE A 48 9.69 -9.49 -2.02
C PHE A 48 10.82 -8.47 -2.04
N MET A 49 10.78 -7.48 -1.14
CA MET A 49 11.92 -6.59 -0.91
C MET A 49 13.17 -7.40 -0.50
N ALA A 50 13.04 -8.34 0.43
CA ALA A 50 14.15 -9.21 0.85
C ALA A 50 14.67 -10.09 -0.30
N LEU A 51 13.78 -10.77 -1.03
CA LEU A 51 14.13 -11.61 -2.18
C LEU A 51 14.83 -10.84 -3.30
N SER A 52 14.49 -9.56 -3.46
CA SER A 52 15.09 -8.68 -4.46
C SER A 52 16.33 -7.92 -3.96
N ASN A 53 16.86 -8.29 -2.79
CA ASN A 53 17.98 -7.61 -2.13
C ASN A 53 17.77 -6.09 -2.01
N GLY A 54 16.55 -5.69 -1.67
CA GLY A 54 16.17 -4.30 -1.49
C GLY A 54 15.99 -3.51 -2.79
N ARG A 55 16.05 -4.14 -3.97
CA ARG A 55 15.81 -3.47 -5.26
C ARG A 55 14.40 -2.89 -5.35
N TYR A 56 13.41 -3.64 -4.87
CA TYR A 56 12.05 -3.15 -4.74
C TYR A 56 11.73 -2.83 -3.29
N LYS A 57 10.94 -1.79 -3.05
CA LYS A 57 10.68 -1.28 -1.69
C LYS A 57 9.29 -1.70 -1.21
N SER A 58 9.26 -2.19 0.02
CA SER A 58 8.01 -2.37 0.76
C SER A 58 7.49 -1.00 1.18
N CYS A 59 6.23 -0.71 0.88
CA CYS A 59 5.67 0.63 1.05
C CYS A 59 4.98 0.77 2.41
N LEU A 60 5.36 1.79 3.18
CA LEU A 60 4.61 2.19 4.37
C LEU A 60 3.26 2.76 3.94
N HIS A 61 2.17 2.18 4.45
CA HIS A 61 0.82 2.57 4.09
C HIS A 61 -0.14 2.45 5.29
N ARG A 62 -1.31 3.09 5.20
CA ARG A 62 -2.36 3.05 6.23
C ARG A 62 -3.75 3.15 5.60
N ALA A 63 -4.77 2.73 6.35
CA ALA A 63 -6.17 2.93 5.98
C ALA A 63 -6.85 3.81 7.02
N VAL A 64 -7.21 5.03 6.64
CA VAL A 64 -7.93 5.96 7.53
C VAL A 64 -9.43 5.64 7.56
N VAL A 65 -10.11 6.01 8.65
CA VAL A 65 -11.57 5.95 8.73
C VAL A 65 -12.18 7.25 8.24
N ASN A 66 -13.42 7.19 7.77
CA ASN A 66 -14.28 8.35 7.52
C ASN A 66 -14.99 8.73 8.83
#